data_AF-A0A1D6PZ21-F1
#
_entry.id   AF-A0A1D6PZ21-F1
#
_cell.length_a   1.000
_cell.length_b   1.000
_cell.length_c   1.000
_cell.angle_alpha   90.00
_cell.angle_beta   90.00
_cell.angle_gamma   90.00
#
_symmetry.space_group_name_H-M   'P 1'
#
loop_
_entity.id
_entity.type
_entity.pdbx_description
1 polymer ?
#
loop_
_entity_poly.entity_id
_entity_poly.type
_entity_poly.pdbx_seq_one_letter_code
_entity_poly.pdbx_strand_id
1 'polypeptide(L)'
;MATAAPTSVEGFNCTANRTYPCQAYALYRAGFAGVPLDLAAIGDLFAVSRFMVAHANSLSTTVAPANGQPLLVPLQCGCPSRSPSSYAPMQYQIGLGDTYWIISTTKLQNLTQYQAVERVNPTLVPTDLDVGTMVTFPVFCQCPAAAADNATTLVTYVMQPGDTYVSVVAAFSVAYPQ
;
A
#
# COMPACT_ATOMS: atom_id res chain seq x y z
N MET A 1 -15.69 14.49 1.76
CA MET A 1 -14.85 15.33 0.87
C MET A 1 -13.48 14.70 0.84
N ALA A 2 -13.00 14.23 -0.31
CA ALA A 2 -11.64 13.71 -0.43
C ALA A 2 -10.67 14.90 -0.41
N THR A 3 -9.80 14.97 0.59
CA THR A 3 -8.73 15.97 0.64
C THR A 3 -7.51 15.45 -0.10
N ALA A 4 -6.96 16.26 -1.01
CA ALA A 4 -5.69 15.97 -1.64
C ALA A 4 -4.59 16.00 -0.57
N ALA A 5 -3.91 14.88 -0.34
CA ALA A 5 -2.61 14.96 0.31
C ALA A 5 -1.62 15.58 -0.70
N PRO A 6 -0.75 16.52 -0.29
CA PRO A 6 0.34 16.97 -1.15
C PRO A 6 1.19 15.78 -1.57
N THR A 7 1.91 15.88 -2.70
CA THR A 7 2.91 14.89 -3.14
C THR A 7 4.04 14.83 -2.11
N SER A 8 3.77 14.16 -1.00
CA SER A 8 4.66 14.04 0.13
C SER A 8 5.45 12.76 -0.08
N VAL A 9 6.77 12.91 -0.25
CA VAL A 9 7.72 11.81 -0.10
C VAL A 9 7.73 11.25 1.32
N GLU A 10 7.06 11.93 2.25
CA GLU A 10 6.99 11.56 3.65
C GLU A 10 5.77 10.71 3.98
N GLY A 11 4.75 10.64 3.12
CA GLY A 11 3.49 9.94 3.44
C GLY A 11 2.58 10.72 4.39
N PHE A 12 1.77 10.03 5.19
CA PHE A 12 0.77 10.64 6.08
C PHE A 12 1.33 10.81 7.50
N ASN A 13 1.23 12.00 8.09
CA ASN A 13 1.73 12.21 9.45
C ASN A 13 0.99 11.38 10.49
N CYS A 14 1.74 10.90 11.48
CA CYS A 14 1.17 10.36 12.70
C CYS A 14 0.53 11.47 13.54
N THR A 15 -0.79 11.57 13.51
CA THR A 15 -1.52 12.58 14.29
C THR A 15 -2.10 11.98 15.56
N ALA A 16 -2.00 12.68 16.69
CA ALA A 16 -2.56 12.26 17.97
C ALA A 16 -4.09 12.10 17.98
N ASN A 17 -4.82 12.68 17.02
CA ASN A 17 -6.27 12.56 16.88
C ASN A 17 -6.73 11.27 16.16
N ARG A 18 -5.84 10.31 15.98
CA ARG A 18 -6.10 9.03 15.30
C ARG A 18 -5.63 7.89 16.19
N THR A 19 -6.39 6.80 16.21
CA THR A 19 -6.04 5.60 16.96
C THR A 19 -5.26 4.65 16.06
N TYR A 20 -4.02 4.34 16.46
CA TYR A 20 -3.16 3.36 15.79
C TYR A 20 -2.91 2.15 16.71
N PRO A 21 -2.75 0.93 16.17
CA PRO A 21 -2.92 0.59 14.76
C PRO A 21 -4.41 0.45 14.37
N CYS A 22 -4.70 0.46 13.08
CA CYS A 22 -6.04 0.23 12.55
C CYS A 22 -6.01 -0.60 11.25
N GLN A 23 -7.17 -1.15 10.88
CA GLN A 23 -7.37 -1.72 9.57
C GLN A 23 -7.52 -0.60 8.53
N ALA A 24 -6.66 -0.60 7.53
CA ALA A 24 -6.77 0.22 6.33
C ALA A 24 -6.68 -0.67 5.08
N TYR A 25 -6.77 -0.09 3.90
CA TYR A 25 -6.57 -0.80 2.63
C TYR A 25 -5.67 0.01 1.71
N ALA A 26 -5.01 -0.66 0.77
CA ALA A 26 -4.50 -0.03 -0.44
C ALA A 26 -5.27 -0.55 -1.66
N LEU A 27 -5.49 0.31 -2.65
CA LEU A 27 -5.92 -0.15 -3.96
C LEU A 27 -4.67 -0.52 -4.77
N TYR A 28 -4.53 -1.80 -5.07
CA TYR A 28 -3.45 -2.37 -5.87
C TYR A 28 -3.99 -2.90 -7.20
N ARG A 29 -3.28 -2.68 -8.30
CA ARG A 29 -3.68 -3.20 -9.62
C ARG A 29 -2.88 -4.47 -9.94
N ALA A 30 -3.54 -5.58 -10.22
CA ALA A 30 -2.86 -6.84 -10.49
C ALA A 30 -2.07 -6.82 -11.82
N GLY A 31 -0.98 -7.59 -11.92
CA GLY A 31 -0.28 -7.88 -13.18
C GLY A 31 0.86 -6.95 -13.58
N PHE A 32 1.33 -6.08 -12.69
CA PHE A 32 2.43 -5.15 -12.97
C PHE A 32 3.77 -5.65 -12.42
N ALA A 33 4.87 -5.15 -13.01
CA ALA A 33 6.25 -5.32 -12.50
C ALA A 33 6.69 -6.77 -12.23
N GLY A 34 6.18 -7.70 -13.05
CA GLY A 34 6.48 -9.13 -12.94
C GLY A 34 5.84 -9.83 -11.73
N VAL A 35 4.95 -9.17 -11.00
CA VAL A 35 4.14 -9.81 -9.95
C VAL A 35 3.12 -10.73 -10.65
N PRO A 36 3.14 -12.05 -10.40
CA PRO A 36 2.18 -12.98 -11.00
C PRO A 36 0.72 -12.56 -10.77
N LEU A 37 -0.15 -12.88 -11.73
CA LEU A 37 -1.61 -12.74 -11.61
C LEU A 37 -2.18 -13.83 -10.69
N ASP A 38 -1.73 -13.83 -9.44
CA ASP A 38 -2.13 -14.78 -8.41
C ASP A 38 -2.27 -14.04 -7.07
N LEU A 39 -3.33 -14.37 -6.33
CA LEU A 39 -3.64 -13.71 -5.06
C LEU A 39 -2.59 -14.01 -3.97
N ALA A 40 -1.89 -15.14 -4.03
CA ALA A 40 -0.83 -15.43 -3.08
C ALA A 40 0.40 -14.53 -3.33
N ALA A 41 0.82 -14.36 -4.59
CA ALA A 41 1.92 -13.46 -4.92
C ALA A 41 1.65 -12.00 -4.51
N ILE A 42 0.41 -11.53 -4.67
CA ILE A 42 0.00 -10.20 -4.17
C ILE A 42 0.00 -10.20 -2.64
N GLY A 43 -0.51 -11.26 -2.01
CA GLY A 43 -0.49 -11.40 -0.55
C GLY A 43 0.93 -11.33 0.04
N ASP A 44 1.89 -12.04 -0.56
CA ASP A 44 3.29 -12.06 -0.15
C ASP A 44 3.92 -10.67 -0.22
N LEU A 45 3.58 -9.87 -1.23
CA LEU A 45 4.05 -8.49 -1.37
C LEU A 45 3.54 -7.57 -0.26
N PHE A 46 2.33 -7.81 0.24
CA PHE A 46 1.68 -7.00 1.27
C PHE A 46 1.64 -7.64 2.66
N ALA A 47 2.39 -8.73 2.87
CA ALA A 47 2.40 -9.50 4.12
C ALA A 47 0.99 -9.92 4.60
N VAL A 48 0.11 -10.26 3.66
CA VAL A 48 -1.25 -10.77 3.94
C VAL A 48 -1.49 -12.11 3.25
N SER A 49 -2.47 -12.87 3.70
CA SER A 49 -2.79 -14.15 3.06
C SER A 49 -3.64 -13.96 1.79
N ARG A 50 -3.56 -14.93 0.87
CA ARG A 50 -4.47 -15.00 -0.30
C ARG A 50 -5.95 -14.88 0.08
N PHE A 51 -6.32 -15.41 1.25
CA PHE A 51 -7.69 -15.35 1.76
C PHE A 51 -8.08 -13.93 2.14
N MET A 52 -7.19 -13.18 2.78
CA MET A 52 -7.44 -11.78 3.14
C MET A 52 -7.68 -10.91 1.90
N VAL A 53 -6.89 -11.10 0.84
CA VAL A 53 -7.08 -10.37 -0.44
C VAL A 53 -8.38 -10.81 -1.12
N ALA A 54 -8.64 -12.12 -1.20
CA ALA A 54 -9.86 -12.64 -1.82
C ALA A 54 -11.12 -12.14 -1.11
N HIS A 55 -11.15 -12.22 0.23
CA HIS A 55 -12.27 -11.82 1.06
C HIS A 55 -12.57 -10.32 0.94
N ALA A 56 -11.53 -9.47 0.94
CA ALA A 56 -11.67 -8.02 0.77
C ALA A 56 -12.27 -7.61 -0.60
N ASN A 57 -12.23 -8.50 -1.60
CA ASN A 57 -12.71 -8.23 -2.95
C ASN A 57 -13.88 -9.13 -3.36
N SER A 58 -14.45 -9.90 -2.42
CA SER A 58 -15.51 -10.88 -2.70
C SER A 58 -15.15 -11.89 -3.81
N LEU A 59 -13.88 -12.29 -3.88
CA LEU A 59 -13.36 -13.25 -4.84
C LEU A 59 -13.20 -14.64 -4.22
N SER A 60 -13.10 -15.68 -5.06
CA SER A 60 -12.63 -17.00 -4.64
C SER A 60 -11.12 -16.99 -4.45
N THR A 61 -10.59 -17.74 -3.47
CA THR A 61 -9.13 -17.87 -3.26
C THR A 61 -8.41 -18.61 -4.39
N THR A 62 -9.14 -19.20 -5.33
CA THR A 62 -8.62 -19.94 -6.49
C THR A 62 -8.68 -19.14 -7.79
N VAL A 63 -9.25 -17.93 -7.78
CA VAL A 63 -9.38 -17.11 -8.99
C VAL A 63 -8.11 -16.29 -9.20
N ALA A 64 -7.59 -16.31 -10.43
CA ALA A 64 -6.55 -15.38 -10.85
C ALA A 64 -7.20 -14.02 -11.16
N PRO A 65 -6.71 -12.91 -10.61
CA PRO A 65 -7.18 -11.58 -11.01
C PRO A 65 -6.86 -11.31 -12.48
N ALA A 66 -7.71 -10.51 -13.14
CA ALA A 66 -7.42 -10.04 -14.48
C ALA A 66 -6.26 -9.03 -14.47
N ASN A 67 -5.52 -8.94 -15.57
CA ASN A 67 -4.47 -7.94 -15.71
C ASN A 67 -5.06 -6.52 -15.60
N GLY A 68 -4.51 -5.70 -14.71
CA GLY A 68 -5.02 -4.37 -14.41
C GLY A 68 -6.18 -4.31 -13.42
N GLN A 69 -6.70 -5.45 -12.95
CA GLN A 69 -7.82 -5.49 -12.02
C GLN A 69 -7.46 -4.77 -10.71
N PRO A 70 -8.24 -3.76 -10.28
CA PRO A 70 -8.05 -3.14 -8.97
C PRO A 70 -8.51 -4.10 -7.88
N LEU A 71 -7.69 -4.22 -6.83
CA LEU A 71 -7.93 -5.04 -5.66
C LEU A 71 -7.70 -4.21 -4.41
N LEU A 72 -8.61 -4.29 -3.45
CA LEU A 72 -8.35 -3.84 -2.09
C LEU A 72 -7.43 -4.85 -1.40
N VAL A 73 -6.29 -4.36 -0.93
CA VAL A 73 -5.36 -5.15 -0.15
C VAL A 73 -5.40 -4.65 1.30
N PRO A 74 -5.78 -5.51 2.26
CA PRO A 74 -5.78 -5.14 3.68
C PRO A 74 -4.39 -4.71 4.16
N LEU A 75 -4.34 -3.66 4.97
CA LEU A 75 -3.13 -3.14 5.60
C LEU A 75 -3.34 -3.01 7.11
N GLN A 76 -2.36 -3.45 7.89
CA GLN A 76 -2.29 -3.12 9.32
C GLN A 76 -1.58 -1.77 9.47
N CYS A 77 -2.35 -0.69 9.42
CA CYS A 77 -1.80 0.65 9.45
C CYS A 77 -1.38 1.04 10.86
N GLY A 78 -0.13 1.45 11.03
CA GLY A 78 0.41 1.86 12.31
C GLY A 78 1.12 3.20 12.27
N CYS A 79 1.55 3.66 13.44
CA CYS A 79 2.55 4.70 13.57
C CYS A 79 3.77 4.12 14.31
N PRO A 80 4.71 3.50 13.60
CA PRO A 80 5.91 2.95 14.24
C PRO A 80 6.73 4.04 14.92
N SER A 81 7.29 3.72 16.09
CA SER A 81 8.13 4.67 16.84
C SER A 81 9.28 5.16 15.97
N ARG A 82 9.55 6.48 16.00
CA ARG A 82 10.59 7.19 15.21
C ARG A 82 10.26 7.43 13.73
N SER A 83 9.09 7.01 13.25
CA SER A 83 8.60 7.49 11.96
C SER A 83 7.75 8.74 12.15
N PRO A 84 7.97 9.83 11.39
CA PRO A 84 7.02 10.95 11.38
C PRO A 84 5.66 10.56 10.78
N SER A 85 5.62 9.42 10.07
CA SER A 85 4.52 9.06 9.19
C SER A 85 3.95 7.69 9.50
N SER A 86 2.64 7.54 9.29
CA SER A 86 1.94 6.27 9.40
C SER A 86 2.08 5.43 8.13
N TYR A 87 2.35 4.15 8.35
CA TYR A 87 2.54 3.18 7.29
C TYR A 87 2.25 1.76 7.80
N ALA A 88 2.09 0.83 6.86
CA ALA A 88 2.10 -0.60 7.10
C ALA A 88 3.45 -1.18 6.60
N PRO A 89 4.21 -1.90 7.45
CA PRO A 89 5.52 -2.43 7.08
C PRO A 89 5.37 -3.64 6.14
N MET A 90 5.94 -3.57 4.95
CA MET A 90 6.00 -4.68 4.00
C MET A 90 7.42 -5.24 3.97
N GLN A 91 7.58 -6.51 4.35
CA GLN A 91 8.88 -7.19 4.28
C GLN A 91 9.07 -7.76 2.88
N TYR A 92 10.15 -7.35 2.21
CA TYR A 92 10.47 -7.84 0.88
C TYR A 92 11.90 -8.34 0.82
N GLN A 93 12.11 -9.48 0.15
CA GLN A 93 13.42 -10.07 -0.07
C GLN A 93 13.99 -9.57 -1.40
N ILE A 94 15.12 -8.85 -1.36
CA ILE A 94 15.79 -8.30 -2.54
C ILE A 94 16.15 -9.40 -3.54
N GLY A 95 15.68 -9.25 -4.77
CA GLY A 95 16.06 -10.06 -5.91
C GLY A 95 17.20 -9.43 -6.72
N LEU A 96 17.66 -10.16 -7.75
CA LEU A 96 18.70 -9.66 -8.64
C LEU A 96 18.22 -8.42 -9.41
N GLY A 97 18.98 -7.31 -9.30
CA GLY A 97 18.67 -6.06 -9.99
C GLY A 97 17.60 -5.20 -9.31
N ASP A 98 17.07 -5.63 -8.17
CA ASP A 98 16.15 -4.82 -7.39
C ASP A 98 16.85 -3.60 -6.78
N THR A 99 16.12 -2.49 -6.69
CA THR A 99 16.51 -1.30 -5.95
C THR A 99 15.32 -0.78 -5.16
N TYR A 100 15.55 0.06 -4.15
CA TYR A 100 14.45 0.72 -3.44
C TYR A 100 13.53 1.49 -4.39
N TRP A 101 14.09 2.13 -5.43
CA TRP A 101 13.32 2.84 -6.44
C TRP A 101 12.46 1.92 -7.29
N ILE A 102 13.02 0.84 -7.84
CA ILE A 102 12.28 -0.11 -8.68
C ILE A 102 11.14 -0.73 -7.88
N ILE A 103 11.39 -1.23 -6.66
CA ILE A 103 10.35 -1.89 -5.87
C ILE A 103 9.25 -0.89 -5.48
N SER A 104 9.61 0.31 -5.02
CA SER A 104 8.64 1.33 -4.59
C SER A 104 7.74 1.80 -5.74
N THR A 105 8.33 2.07 -6.90
CA THR A 105 7.61 2.70 -8.04
C THR A 105 6.93 1.69 -8.95
N THR A 106 7.43 0.46 -9.03
CA THR A 106 6.89 -0.58 -9.92
C THR A 106 6.08 -1.62 -9.16
N LYS A 107 6.70 -2.45 -8.30
CA LYS A 107 6.02 -3.54 -7.58
C LYS A 107 4.99 -3.01 -6.61
N LEU A 108 5.31 -1.97 -5.84
CA LEU A 108 4.39 -1.33 -4.90
C LEU A 108 3.60 -0.16 -5.51
N GLN A 109 3.74 0.09 -6.82
CA GLN A 109 2.91 1.05 -7.57
C GLN A 109 2.86 2.47 -6.99
N ASN A 110 3.95 2.95 -6.37
CA ASN A 110 4.04 4.25 -5.68
C ASN A 110 3.17 4.35 -4.40
N LEU A 111 2.74 3.23 -3.82
CA LEU A 111 2.16 3.17 -2.48
C LEU A 111 3.18 3.51 -1.37
N THR A 112 4.46 3.52 -1.73
CA THR A 112 5.58 4.02 -0.93
C THR A 112 6.56 4.76 -1.84
N GLN A 113 7.57 5.38 -1.25
CA GLN A 113 8.65 6.09 -1.95
C GLN A 113 10.00 5.63 -1.43
N TYR A 114 11.01 5.57 -2.30
CA TYR A 114 12.32 5.03 -1.93
C TYR A 114 12.98 5.81 -0.79
N GLN A 115 12.77 7.13 -0.68
CA GLN A 115 13.28 7.94 0.43
C GLN A 115 12.69 7.51 1.78
N ALA A 116 11.44 7.04 1.79
CA ALA A 116 10.83 6.49 3.00
C ALA A 116 11.42 5.11 3.32
N VAL A 117 11.72 4.30 2.29
CA VAL A 117 12.43 3.02 2.45
C VAL A 117 13.81 3.24 3.08
N GLU A 118 14.60 4.20 2.59
CA GLU A 118 15.90 4.55 3.18
C GLU A 118 15.78 4.94 4.66
N ARG A 119 14.76 5.74 4.99
CA ARG A 119 14.52 6.21 6.37
C ARG A 119 14.19 5.07 7.33
N VAL A 120 13.40 4.08 6.90
CA VAL A 120 12.98 2.96 7.76
C VAL A 120 13.98 1.80 7.78
N ASN A 121 14.99 1.81 6.91
CA ASN A 121 16.09 0.83 6.88
C ASN A 121 17.46 1.49 7.13
N PRO A 122 17.69 2.16 8.28
CA PRO A 122 18.88 2.98 8.51
C PRO A 122 20.20 2.18 8.57
N THR A 123 20.14 0.86 8.66
CA THR A 123 21.32 -0.03 8.71
C THR A 123 21.70 -0.59 7.35
N LEU A 124 20.89 -0.36 6.31
CA LEU A 124 21.14 -0.86 4.95
C LEU A 124 21.69 0.25 4.07
N VAL A 125 22.56 -0.12 3.14
CA VAL A 125 23.13 0.81 2.15
C VAL A 125 22.33 0.67 0.85
N PRO A 126 21.60 1.69 0.38
CA PRO A 126 20.69 1.55 -0.78
C PRO A 126 21.36 1.13 -2.09
N THR A 127 22.67 1.40 -2.23
CA THR A 127 23.51 1.03 -3.38
C THR A 127 24.19 -0.33 -3.25
N ASP A 128 24.08 -0.97 -2.08
CA ASP A 128 24.74 -2.24 -1.75
C ASP A 128 23.72 -3.17 -1.09
N LEU A 129 22.89 -3.80 -1.93
CA LEU A 129 21.82 -4.69 -1.54
C LEU A 129 22.08 -6.08 -2.12
N ASP A 130 22.58 -6.99 -1.29
CA ASP A 130 22.77 -8.38 -1.68
C ASP A 130 21.42 -9.08 -1.97
N VAL A 131 21.41 -9.97 -2.95
CA VAL A 131 20.26 -10.85 -3.21
C VAL A 131 19.96 -11.66 -1.96
N GLY A 132 18.71 -11.64 -1.52
CA GLY A 132 18.26 -12.27 -0.29
C GLY A 132 18.15 -11.33 0.90
N THR A 133 18.65 -10.09 0.80
CA THR A 133 18.52 -9.07 1.87
C THR A 133 17.05 -8.76 2.12
N MET A 134 16.63 -8.78 3.39
CA MET A 134 15.27 -8.37 3.78
C MET A 134 15.22 -6.86 3.99
N VAL A 135 14.29 -6.20 3.31
CA VAL A 135 14.08 -4.74 3.36
C VAL A 135 12.65 -4.44 3.75
N THR A 136 12.45 -3.49 4.66
CA THR A 136 11.11 -2.99 5.01
C THR A 136 10.69 -1.88 4.07
N PHE A 137 9.61 -2.09 3.32
CA PHE A 137 8.96 -1.06 2.50
C PHE A 137 7.76 -0.47 3.27
N PRO A 138 7.74 0.84 3.58
CA PRO A 138 6.66 1.44 4.34
C PRO A 138 5.51 1.85 3.43
N VAL A 139 4.51 0.99 3.23
CA VAL A 139 3.31 1.33 2.45
C VAL A 139 2.49 2.35 3.22
N PHE A 140 2.33 3.55 2.65
CA PHE A 140 1.65 4.65 3.31
C PHE A 140 0.17 4.36 3.51
N CYS A 141 -0.33 4.67 4.70
CA CYS A 141 -1.72 4.50 5.07
C CYS A 141 -2.05 5.45 6.21
N GLN A 142 -3.35 5.59 6.52
CA GLN A 142 -3.79 6.41 7.64
C GLN A 142 -4.99 5.74 8.32
N CYS A 143 -5.15 6.00 9.62
CA CYS A 143 -6.33 5.58 10.37
C CYS A 143 -7.40 6.67 10.36
N PRO A 144 -8.71 6.36 10.31
CA PRO A 144 -9.75 7.40 10.37
C PRO A 144 -9.62 8.23 11.65
N ALA A 145 -9.90 9.53 11.56
CA ALA A 145 -9.95 10.38 12.75
C ALA A 145 -11.25 10.14 13.53
N ALA A 146 -11.15 9.90 14.84
CA ALA A 146 -12.25 9.41 15.68
C ALA A 146 -13.51 10.32 15.70
N ALA A 147 -13.39 11.58 15.28
CA ALA A 147 -14.47 12.58 15.36
C ALA A 147 -14.83 13.24 14.01
N ALA A 148 -14.08 13.00 12.93
CA ALA A 148 -14.22 13.77 11.69
C ALA A 148 -14.64 12.92 10.49
N ASP A 149 -14.29 11.63 10.50
CA ASP A 149 -14.54 10.75 9.37
C ASP A 149 -15.70 9.83 9.75
N ASN A 150 -16.86 9.97 9.09
CA ASN A 150 -17.91 8.93 9.10
C ASN A 150 -17.42 7.60 8.47
N ALA A 151 -16.13 7.50 8.14
CA ALA A 151 -15.49 6.34 7.54
C ALA A 151 -14.91 5.44 8.64
N THR A 152 -15.29 4.17 8.59
CA THR A 152 -14.73 3.12 9.46
C THR A 152 -13.36 2.66 9.00
N THR A 153 -13.04 2.85 7.72
CA THR A 153 -11.78 2.43 7.08
C THR A 153 -11.36 3.43 6.00
N LEU A 154 -10.06 3.49 5.72
CA LEU A 154 -9.50 4.34 4.67
C LEU A 154 -8.78 3.47 3.62
N VAL A 155 -8.83 3.91 2.36
CA VAL A 155 -8.11 3.29 1.24
C VAL A 155 -7.01 4.24 0.74
N THR A 156 -5.76 3.79 0.75
CA THR A 156 -4.67 4.46 0.05
C THR A 156 -4.80 4.21 -1.44
N TYR A 157 -4.88 5.28 -2.22
CA TYR A 157 -5.03 5.24 -3.67
C TYR A 157 -3.94 6.08 -4.35
N VAL A 158 -3.28 5.50 -5.35
CA VAL A 158 -2.33 6.21 -6.21
C VAL A 158 -3.06 6.69 -7.45
N MET A 159 -3.16 8.01 -7.61
CA MET A 159 -3.77 8.65 -8.78
C MET A 159 -3.08 8.20 -10.06
N GLN A 160 -3.88 7.79 -11.05
CA GLN A 160 -3.44 7.40 -12.38
C GLN A 160 -3.54 8.58 -13.35
N PRO A 161 -2.79 8.56 -14.47
CA PRO A 161 -2.97 9.53 -15.55
C PRO A 161 -4.43 9.59 -16.02
N GLY A 162 -5.04 10.77 -15.94
CA GLY A 162 -6.44 11.00 -16.34
C GLY A 162 -7.46 10.88 -15.21
N ASP A 163 -7.06 10.47 -14.00
CA ASP A 163 -7.95 10.48 -12.86
C ASP A 163 -8.35 11.91 -12.47
N THR A 164 -9.60 12.06 -12.09
CA THR A 164 -10.15 13.23 -11.40
C THR A 164 -10.71 12.77 -10.06
N TYR A 165 -10.84 13.68 -9.08
CA TYR A 165 -11.49 13.32 -7.82
C TYR A 165 -12.90 12.75 -8.03
N VAL A 166 -13.63 13.25 -9.03
CA VAL A 166 -14.98 12.78 -9.37
C VAL A 166 -14.94 11.35 -9.93
N SER A 167 -14.03 11.05 -10.86
CA SER A 167 -13.92 9.71 -11.44
C SER A 167 -13.48 8.67 -10.41
N VAL A 168 -12.57 9.04 -9.51
CA VAL A 168 -12.12 8.15 -8.43
C VAL A 168 -13.25 7.87 -7.44
N VAL A 169 -13.95 8.90 -6.95
CA VAL A 169 -15.09 8.72 -6.03
C VAL A 169 -16.19 7.89 -6.67
N ALA A 170 -16.51 8.14 -7.94
CA ALA A 170 -17.49 7.35 -8.68
C ALA A 170 -17.06 5.88 -8.79
N ALA A 171 -15.80 5.61 -9.13
CA ALA A 171 -15.26 4.25 -9.22
C ALA A 171 -15.35 3.50 -7.88
N PHE A 172 -14.98 4.15 -6.77
CA PHE A 172 -15.09 3.55 -5.43
C PHE A 172 -16.55 3.30 -5.03
N SER A 173 -17.47 4.22 -5.37
CA SER A 173 -18.90 4.07 -5.06
C SER A 173 -19.57 2.91 -5.81
N VAL A 174 -19.08 2.61 -7.02
CA VAL A 174 -19.57 1.49 -7.84
C VAL A 174 -18.92 0.17 -7.44
N ALA A 175 -17.60 0.16 -7.22
CA ALA A 175 -16.86 -1.06 -6.95
C ALA A 175 -17.02 -1.57 -5.50
N TYR A 176 -17.26 -0.67 -4.55
CA TYR A 176 -17.35 -0.97 -3.12
C TYR A 176 -18.56 -0.27 -2.49
N PRO A 177 -19.79 -0.69 -2.84
CA PRO A 177 -20.99 -0.18 -2.17
C PRO A 177 -20.90 -0.51 -0.67
N GLN A 178 -21.16 0.50 0.17
CA GLN A 178 -21.18 0.36 1.64
C GLN A 178 -22.27 -0.62 2.10
#